data_AF-A0A9E6VZG3-F1
#
_entry.id   AF-A0A9E6VZG3-F1
#
_cell.length_a   1.000
_cell.length_b   1.000
_cell.length_c   1.000
_cell.angle_alpha   90.00
_cell.angle_beta   90.00
_cell.angle_gamma   90.00
#
_symmetry.space_group_name_H-M   'P 1'
#
loop_
_entity.id
_entity.type
_entity.pdbx_description
1 polymer ?
#
loop_
_entity_poly.entity_id
_entity_poly.type
_entity_poly.pdbx_seq_one_letter_code
_entity_poly.pdbx_strand_id
1 'polypeptide(L)'
;MLCLTSLLAACNLKKADETVSSVTYNCPSGNKMQATYITRPPTTGKDGRPVPEGSVRLSLNDGPETTLSQTIAASGIRFADKDEHLVFWSKGRDAFILRQGAIDPNFKECMAVDPA
;
A
#
# COMPACT_ATOMS: atom_id res chain seq x y z
N MET A 1 -3.45 -46.39 32.52
CA MET A 1 -2.19 -45.69 32.20
C MET A 1 -1.93 -45.88 30.71
N LEU A 2 -1.37 -44.86 30.03
CA LEU A 2 -1.30 -44.59 28.57
C LEU A 2 -2.47 -43.71 28.09
N CYS A 3 -2.45 -42.40 28.33
CA CYS A 3 -1.61 -41.36 27.71
C CYS A 3 -1.87 -41.23 26.20
N LEU A 4 -2.79 -40.34 25.84
CA LEU A 4 -2.87 -39.79 24.47
C LEU A 4 -3.04 -38.27 24.59
N THR A 5 -1.93 -37.60 24.87
CA THR A 5 -1.83 -36.15 24.89
C THR A 5 -1.93 -35.61 23.47
N SER A 6 -2.99 -34.85 23.24
CA SER A 6 -3.10 -33.67 22.37
C SER A 6 -2.05 -33.54 21.27
N LEU A 7 -2.40 -33.92 20.03
CA LEU A 7 -1.72 -33.44 18.85
C LEU A 7 -2.06 -31.94 18.69
N LEU A 8 -1.16 -31.06 19.15
CA LEU A 8 -1.16 -29.67 18.69
C LEU A 8 -0.73 -29.68 17.22
N ALA A 9 -1.70 -29.74 16.32
CA ALA A 9 -1.48 -29.29 14.96
C ALA A 9 -1.18 -27.79 15.04
N ALA A 10 0.10 -27.43 14.96
CA ALA A 10 0.50 -26.06 14.69
C ALA A 10 0.02 -25.73 13.26
N CYS A 11 -1.20 -25.22 13.14
CA CYS A 11 -1.61 -24.51 11.94
C CYS A 11 -0.60 -23.39 11.73
N ASN A 12 0.21 -23.49 10.68
CA ASN A 12 1.02 -22.39 10.18
C ASN A 12 0.06 -21.30 9.70
N LEU A 13 -0.45 -20.46 10.61
CA LEU A 13 -1.10 -19.21 10.25
C LEU A 13 -0.03 -18.36 9.56
N LYS A 14 -0.08 -18.30 8.23
CA LYS A 14 0.57 -17.21 7.52
C LYS A 14 0.03 -15.94 8.14
N LYS A 15 0.91 -15.09 8.69
CA LYS A 15 0.50 -13.76 9.18
C LYS A 15 -0.23 -13.07 8.05
N ALA A 16 -1.48 -12.68 8.33
CA ALA A 16 -2.41 -12.18 7.35
C ALA A 16 -2.14 -10.72 7.00
N ASP A 17 -2.64 -10.34 5.83
CA ASP A 17 -2.74 -8.94 5.40
C ASP A 17 -3.54 -8.15 6.44
N GLU A 18 -2.93 -7.13 7.01
CA GLU A 18 -3.57 -6.26 7.99
C GLU A 18 -3.81 -4.89 7.38
N THR A 19 -5.07 -4.41 7.42
CA THR A 19 -5.37 -3.03 7.04
C THR A 19 -4.88 -2.11 8.15
N VAL A 20 -3.97 -1.21 7.81
CA VAL A 20 -3.35 -0.27 8.77
C VAL A 20 -4.19 1.00 8.91
N SER A 21 -4.59 1.58 7.78
CA SER A 21 -5.37 2.81 7.74
C SER A 21 -5.96 3.07 6.35
N SER A 22 -6.93 3.97 6.28
CA SER A 22 -7.48 4.48 5.03
C SER A 22 -7.38 6.01 5.03
N VAL A 23 -6.94 6.59 3.91
CA VAL A 23 -6.75 8.03 3.74
C VAL A 23 -7.42 8.48 2.46
N THR A 24 -8.15 9.60 2.53
CA THR A 24 -8.68 10.29 1.36
C THR A 24 -7.80 11.49 1.05
N TYR A 25 -7.47 11.70 -0.22
CA TYR A 25 -6.73 12.86 -0.70
C TYR A 25 -7.60 13.66 -1.66
N ASN A 26 -7.66 14.98 -1.46
CA ASN A 26 -8.30 15.91 -2.39
C ASN A 26 -7.22 16.60 -3.23
N CYS A 27 -7.39 16.59 -4.55
CA CYS A 27 -6.47 17.21 -5.49
C CYS A 27 -6.96 18.61 -5.89
N PRO A 28 -6.06 19.57 -6.19
CA PRO A 28 -6.44 20.92 -6.65
C PRO A 28 -7.33 20.93 -7.89
N SER A 29 -7.26 19.89 -8.73
CA SER A 29 -8.12 19.72 -9.91
C SER A 29 -9.56 19.30 -9.59
N GLY A 30 -9.89 19.08 -8.31
CA GLY A 30 -11.20 18.54 -7.88
C GLY A 30 -11.30 17.01 -7.90
N ASN A 31 -10.25 16.30 -8.32
CA ASN A 31 -10.19 14.84 -8.25
C ASN A 31 -9.90 14.36 -6.83
N LYS A 32 -10.19 13.08 -6.58
CA LYS A 32 -10.05 12.44 -5.28
C LYS A 32 -9.29 11.12 -5.39
N MET A 33 -8.46 10.82 -4.40
CA MET A 33 -7.83 9.50 -4.25
C MET A 33 -8.20 8.90 -2.90
N GLN A 34 -8.46 7.60 -2.87
CA GLN A 34 -8.69 6.85 -1.63
C GLN A 34 -7.67 5.74 -1.55
N ALA A 35 -6.85 5.77 -0.51
CA ALA A 35 -5.77 4.83 -0.30
C ALA A 35 -6.02 4.05 0.99
N THR A 36 -6.21 2.73 0.89
CA THR A 36 -6.24 1.84 2.04
C THR A 36 -4.93 1.08 2.13
N TYR A 37 -4.14 1.40 3.14
CA TYR A 37 -2.81 0.85 3.39
C TYR A 37 -2.91 -0.51 4.07
N ILE A 38 -2.18 -1.47 3.52
CA ILE A 38 -2.15 -2.85 4.00
C ILE A 38 -0.70 -3.21 4.28
N THR A 39 -0.45 -3.76 5.46
CA THR A 39 0.87 -4.23 5.85
C THR A 39 0.93 -5.75 5.90
N ARG A 40 2.14 -6.25 5.77
CA ARG A 40 2.54 -7.63 6.03
C ARG A 40 3.85 -7.60 6.80
N PRO A 41 4.19 -8.68 7.51
CA PRO A 41 5.49 -8.78 8.17
C PRO A 41 6.61 -8.56 7.16
N PRO A 42 7.60 -7.71 7.47
CA PRO A 42 8.70 -7.48 6.56
C PRO A 42 9.49 -8.77 6.36
N THR A 43 9.93 -9.00 5.13
CA THR A 43 10.85 -10.08 4.81
C THR A 43 12.22 -9.52 4.45
N THR A 44 13.22 -10.40 4.36
CA THR A 44 14.57 -10.05 3.94
C THR A 44 14.90 -10.83 2.67
N GLY A 45 15.41 -10.12 1.67
CA GLY A 45 15.86 -10.70 0.42
C GLY A 45 17.07 -11.59 0.61
N LYS A 46 17.40 -12.38 -0.42
CA LYS A 46 18.58 -13.26 -0.42
C LYS A 46 19.89 -12.48 -0.25
N ASP A 47 19.89 -11.21 -0.62
CA ASP A 47 21.00 -10.26 -0.50
C ASP A 47 21.06 -9.57 0.88
N GLY A 48 20.20 -9.97 1.83
CA GLY A 48 20.15 -9.41 3.18
C GLY A 48 19.42 -8.07 3.28
N ARG A 49 18.85 -7.55 2.18
CA ARG A 49 18.13 -6.27 2.20
C ARG A 49 16.66 -6.43 2.58
N PRO A 50 16.04 -5.44 3.26
CA PRO A 50 14.61 -5.47 3.52
C PRO A 50 13.80 -5.49 2.22
N VAL A 51 12.79 -6.35 2.15
CA VAL A 51 11.81 -6.36 1.08
C VAL A 51 10.54 -5.65 1.59
N PRO A 52 10.08 -4.58 0.92
CA PRO A 52 8.79 -3.98 1.23
C PRO A 52 7.66 -4.97 0.94
N GLU A 53 6.87 -5.31 1.95
CA GLU A 53 5.76 -6.28 1.82
C GLU A 53 4.38 -5.60 1.89
N GLY A 54 4.37 -4.27 2.07
CA GLY A 54 3.17 -3.47 2.10
C GLY A 54 2.48 -3.39 0.74
N SER A 55 1.21 -2.99 0.76
CA SER A 55 0.45 -2.68 -0.43
C SER A 55 -0.59 -1.60 -0.14
N VAL A 56 -1.19 -1.05 -1.18
CA VAL A 56 -2.29 -0.11 -1.07
C VAL A 56 -3.40 -0.53 -2.02
N ARG A 57 -4.65 -0.53 -1.53
CA ARG A 57 -5.82 -0.49 -2.40
C ARG A 57 -6.13 0.97 -2.70
N LEU A 58 -6.02 1.33 -3.96
CA LEU A 58 -6.16 2.70 -4.45
C LEU A 58 -7.40 2.81 -5.33
N SER A 59 -8.30 3.74 -5.00
CA SER A 59 -9.40 4.17 -5.87
C SER A 59 -9.19 5.62 -6.29
N LEU A 60 -9.39 5.89 -7.58
CA LEU A 60 -9.33 7.23 -8.16
C LEU A 60 -10.76 7.65 -8.51
N ASN A 61 -11.21 8.82 -8.01
CA ASN A 61 -12.55 9.38 -8.24
C ASN A 61 -13.70 8.39 -7.97
N ASP A 62 -13.61 7.63 -6.87
CA ASP A 62 -14.60 6.60 -6.51
C ASP A 62 -14.74 5.47 -7.55
N GLY A 63 -13.75 5.32 -8.43
CA GLY A 63 -13.66 4.25 -9.40
C GLY A 63 -13.24 2.90 -8.78
N PRO A 64 -13.06 1.87 -9.61
CA PRO A 64 -12.60 0.57 -9.18
C PRO A 64 -11.28 0.64 -8.40
N GLU A 65 -11.17 -0.18 -7.36
CA GLU A 65 -9.91 -0.30 -6.62
C GLU A 65 -8.85 -1.04 -7.44
N THR A 66 -7.63 -0.54 -7.42
CA THR A 66 -6.43 -1.23 -7.90
C THR A 66 -5.49 -1.46 -6.73
N THR A 67 -4.93 -2.66 -6.62
CA THR A 67 -3.91 -2.95 -5.61
C THR A 67 -2.52 -2.70 -6.18
N LEU A 68 -1.74 -1.85 -5.50
CA LEU A 68 -0.36 -1.54 -5.85
C LEU A 68 0.57 -2.07 -4.76
N SER A 69 1.70 -2.67 -5.16
CA SER A 69 2.72 -3.17 -4.24
C SER A 69 3.63 -2.05 -3.78
N GLN A 70 4.02 -2.04 -2.51
CA GLN A 70 5.02 -1.11 -2.02
C GLN A 70 6.36 -1.39 -2.71
N THR A 71 7.07 -0.33 -3.05
CA THR A 71 8.39 -0.40 -3.68
C THR A 71 9.40 0.44 -2.92
N ILE A 72 10.69 0.20 -3.18
CA ILE A 72 11.77 0.99 -2.59
C ILE A 72 11.65 2.45 -3.06
N ALA A 73 11.78 3.38 -2.12
CA ALA A 73 11.71 4.82 -2.38
C ALA A 73 12.76 5.57 -1.55
N ALA A 74 13.25 6.69 -2.09
CA ALA A 74 14.20 7.56 -1.38
C ALA A 74 13.52 8.45 -0.31
N SER A 75 12.24 8.78 -0.48
CA SER A 75 11.47 9.52 0.52
C SER A 75 9.99 9.20 0.38
N GLY A 76 9.22 9.34 1.47
CA GLY A 76 7.81 8.95 1.47
C GLY A 76 7.62 7.45 1.24
N ILE A 77 6.41 7.07 0.85
CA ILE A 77 6.03 5.69 0.56
C ILE A 77 5.56 5.63 -0.89
N ARG A 78 6.16 4.72 -1.66
CA ARG A 78 5.86 4.50 -3.07
C ARG A 78 5.19 3.15 -3.27
N PHE A 79 4.12 3.14 -4.05
CA PHE A 79 3.44 1.94 -4.50
C PHE A 79 3.35 1.95 -6.02
N ALA A 80 3.53 0.81 -6.66
CA ALA A 80 3.48 0.68 -8.12
C ALA A 80 2.80 -0.62 -8.54
N ASP A 81 2.26 -0.63 -9.75
CA ASP A 81 1.97 -1.87 -10.45
C ASP A 81 3.29 -2.52 -10.94
N LYS A 82 3.19 -3.72 -11.52
CA LYS A 82 4.35 -4.52 -11.93
C LYS A 82 5.22 -3.83 -12.99
N ASP A 83 4.58 -3.07 -13.88
CA ASP A 83 5.22 -2.45 -15.05
C ASP A 83 5.51 -0.96 -14.83
N GLU A 84 5.22 -0.44 -13.63
CA GLU A 84 5.30 0.96 -13.22
C GLU A 84 4.49 1.92 -14.10
N HIS A 85 3.44 1.43 -14.75
CA HIS A 85 2.54 2.26 -15.55
C HIS A 85 1.70 3.16 -14.66
N LEU A 86 1.33 2.68 -13.47
CA LEU A 86 0.68 3.43 -12.41
C LEU A 86 1.55 3.40 -11.14
N VAL A 87 1.96 4.58 -10.67
CA VAL A 87 2.71 4.73 -9.42
C VAL A 87 2.01 5.73 -8.53
N PHE A 88 1.77 5.35 -7.28
CA PHE A 88 1.23 6.21 -6.23
C PHE A 88 2.32 6.56 -5.22
N TRP A 89 2.49 7.85 -4.96
CA TRP A 89 3.38 8.37 -3.92
C TRP A 89 2.58 9.04 -2.82
N SER A 90 2.91 8.71 -1.58
CA SER A 90 2.40 9.36 -0.38
C SER A 90 3.57 9.86 0.46
N LYS A 91 3.57 11.15 0.80
CA LYS A 91 4.67 11.82 1.51
C LYS A 91 4.11 12.81 2.52
N GLY A 92 4.05 12.40 3.78
CA GLY A 92 3.41 13.20 4.82
C GLY A 92 1.91 13.34 4.52
N ARG A 93 1.44 14.58 4.33
CA ARG A 93 0.06 14.86 3.92
C ARG A 93 -0.11 14.90 2.40
N ASP A 94 0.97 14.93 1.63
CA ASP A 94 0.91 15.15 0.19
C ASP A 94 0.91 13.80 -0.53
N ALA A 95 0.25 13.74 -1.69
CA ALA A 95 0.26 12.59 -2.56
C ALA A 95 0.15 12.98 -4.04
N PHE A 96 0.64 12.10 -4.90
CA PHE A 96 0.51 12.24 -6.34
C PHE A 96 0.57 10.88 -7.06
N ILE A 97 0.14 10.88 -8.32
CA ILE A 97 0.21 9.74 -9.24
C ILE A 97 1.22 10.04 -10.34
N LEU A 98 2.02 9.04 -10.69
CA LEU A 98 2.70 8.99 -11.99
C LEU A 98 1.94 8.04 -12.92
N ARG A 99 1.77 8.46 -14.18
CA ARG A 99 1.37 7.60 -15.28
C ARG A 99 2.49 7.53 -16.30
N GLN A 100 2.93 6.33 -16.62
CA GLN A 100 4.04 6.10 -17.57
C GLN A 100 5.29 6.96 -17.25
N GLY A 101 5.60 7.09 -15.95
CA GLY A 101 6.77 7.84 -15.47
C GLY A 101 6.60 9.37 -15.36
N ALA A 102 5.48 9.95 -15.78
CA ALA A 102 5.21 11.39 -15.67
C ALA A 102 4.12 11.69 -14.63
N ILE A 103 4.23 12.83 -13.94
CA ILE A 103 3.19 13.28 -12.99
C ILE A 103 1.88 13.48 -13.73
N ASP A 104 0.83 12.87 -13.20
CA ASP A 104 -0.52 13.05 -13.72
C ASP A 104 -1.07 14.43 -13.29
N PRO A 105 -1.43 15.32 -14.23
CA PRO A 105 -1.94 16.65 -13.89
C PRO A 105 -3.25 16.63 -13.09
N ASN A 106 -4.01 15.54 -13.16
CA ASN A 106 -5.26 15.37 -12.41
C ASN A 106 -5.04 14.89 -10.98
N PHE A 107 -3.85 14.38 -10.67
CA PHE A 107 -3.53 13.76 -9.39
C PHE A 107 -2.13 14.21 -8.93
N LYS A 108 -1.92 15.51 -8.89
CA LYS A 108 -0.72 16.16 -8.35
C LYS A 108 -1.08 17.01 -7.15
N GLU A 109 -0.13 17.17 -6.22
CA GLU A 109 -0.29 18.05 -5.05
C GLU A 109 -1.57 17.77 -4.26
N CYS A 110 -1.98 16.50 -4.21
CA CYS A 110 -3.20 16.11 -3.51
C CYS A 110 -2.94 16.03 -2.02
N MET A 111 -3.86 16.53 -1.21
CA MET A 111 -3.69 16.66 0.24
C MET A 111 -4.58 15.69 0.98
N ALA A 112 -4.01 14.98 1.95
CA ALA A 112 -4.75 14.13 2.87
C ALA A 112 -5.78 14.96 3.62
N VAL A 113 -7.01 14.46 3.64
CA VAL A 113 -8.12 14.99 4.43
C VAL A 113 -8.11 14.26 5.76
N ASP A 114 -8.11 15.01 6.86
CA ASP A 114 -8.21 14.44 8.19
C ASP A 114 -9.58 13.73 8.32
N PRO A 115 -9.66 12.55 8.96
CA PRO A 115 -10.95 11.91 9.20
C PRO A 115 -11.83 12.88 10.01
N ALA A 116 -13.05 13.13 9.51
CA ALA A 116 -14.03 13.98 10.18
C ALA A 116 -14.48 13.42 11.54
#